data_AF-A0AAW2KLH4-F1
#
_entry.id   AF-A0AAW2KLH4-F1
#
_cell.length_a   1.000
_cell.length_b   1.000
_cell.length_c   1.000
_cell.angle_alpha   90.00
_cell.angle_beta   90.00
_cell.angle_gamma   90.00
#
_symmetry.space_group_name_H-M   'P 1'
#
loop_
_entity.id
_entity.type
_entity.pdbx_description
1 polymer ?
#
loop_
_entity_poly.entity_id
_entity_poly.type
_entity_poly.pdbx_seq_one_letter_code
_entity_poly.pdbx_strand_id
1 'polypeptide(L)'
;MRKNVNSHPGRVFSDRRWKIPFFVSLLVSITLFTATIFGVYLSSYGRDQLQFDIMSFADSEDSDGTKGDSQRMMRTLQAVYHPRNQYILHMDLEAPPKERLNLTISVKNDLTFNEVENVRVMAQSNLVTYKGPTMIACTLQAIALLLKESLNWDWFINLSASDYPLVTQDDLLYVLSNVSRNLNFIEHTQIYGWKLNQRAKPIIIDPGLYLSKKSDIAWTTQRRSLPTSFKLFTGSAWVILTRSFVEYCIWGWDNLPRTILMYYANFISSPEGYFHTVICNTEEFQHTAISHDLHYIAWDTPPKQHPRSLTLKDFSKMINSSAPFARSFTRTIQFWTRSIKSYLAEQIVLLEGLGV
;
A
#
# COMPACT_ATOMS: atom_id res chain seq x y z
N MET A 1 -49.66 -52.51 -44.12
CA MET A 1 -48.94 -53.63 -43.46
C MET A 1 -47.51 -53.21 -43.17
N ARG A 2 -47.04 -53.47 -41.94
CA ARG A 2 -45.65 -53.49 -41.43
C ARG A 2 -44.87 -52.18 -41.15
N LYS A 3 -44.84 -51.90 -39.84
CA LYS A 3 -43.78 -51.40 -38.93
C LYS A 3 -42.33 -51.46 -39.45
N ASN A 4 -41.51 -50.46 -39.09
CA ASN A 4 -40.50 -50.63 -38.02
C ASN A 4 -39.88 -49.31 -37.53
N VAL A 5 -39.93 -49.16 -36.21
CA VAL A 5 -39.20 -48.22 -35.35
C VAL A 5 -37.79 -48.77 -35.14
N ASN A 6 -36.75 -47.93 -35.15
CA ASN A 6 -35.47 -48.26 -34.53
C ASN A 6 -34.96 -47.08 -33.71
N SER A 7 -34.91 -47.30 -32.40
CA SER A 7 -34.22 -46.54 -31.37
C SER A 7 -32.73 -46.85 -31.39
N HIS A 8 -31.88 -45.87 -31.07
CA HIS A 8 -30.46 -46.08 -30.79
C HIS A 8 -30.21 -45.93 -29.27
N PRO A 9 -29.62 -46.95 -28.60
CA PRO A 9 -29.25 -46.84 -27.20
C PRO A 9 -27.86 -46.21 -27.05
N GLY A 10 -27.67 -45.47 -25.96
CA GLY A 10 -26.39 -44.85 -25.59
C GLY A 10 -25.27 -45.88 -25.40
N ARG A 11 -24.12 -45.60 -26.01
CA ARG A 11 -22.86 -46.32 -25.73
C ARG A 11 -22.13 -45.62 -24.59
N VAL A 12 -22.08 -46.31 -23.46
CA VAL A 12 -21.16 -46.06 -22.34
C VAL A 12 -19.73 -46.30 -22.80
N PHE A 13 -18.84 -45.39 -22.38
CA PHE A 13 -17.39 -45.36 -22.60
C PHE A 13 -16.74 -46.76 -22.62
N SER A 14 -16.41 -47.24 -23.82
CA SER A 14 -15.68 -48.49 -24.05
C SER A 14 -14.41 -48.22 -24.87
N ASP A 15 -13.72 -47.12 -24.58
CA ASP A 15 -12.46 -46.81 -25.26
C ASP A 15 -11.28 -47.19 -24.35
N ARG A 16 -10.61 -48.30 -24.68
CA ARG A 16 -9.52 -48.90 -23.86
C ARG A 16 -8.34 -47.93 -23.65
N ARG A 17 -8.22 -46.91 -24.50
CA ARG A 17 -7.13 -45.91 -24.49
C ARG A 17 -7.13 -45.04 -23.24
N TRP A 18 -8.29 -44.86 -22.59
CA TRP A 18 -8.44 -43.97 -21.43
C TRP A 18 -8.45 -44.69 -20.08
N LYS A 19 -8.43 -46.03 -20.07
CA LYS A 19 -8.44 -46.81 -18.82
C LYS A 19 -7.14 -46.59 -18.04
N ILE A 20 -6.00 -46.68 -18.71
CA ILE A 20 -4.69 -46.57 -18.05
C ILE A 20 -4.47 -45.15 -17.47
N PRO A 21 -4.68 -44.04 -18.20
CA PRO A 21 -4.55 -42.69 -17.64
C PRO A 21 -5.49 -42.44 -16.46
N PHE A 22 -6.72 -42.96 -16.53
CA PHE A 22 -7.70 -42.81 -15.46
C PHE A 22 -7.25 -43.51 -14.17
N PHE A 23 -6.78 -44.76 -14.26
CA PHE A 23 -6.32 -45.50 -13.08
C PHE A 23 -5.02 -44.94 -12.50
N VAL A 24 -4.11 -44.43 -13.33
CA VAL A 24 -2.89 -43.75 -12.86
C VAL A 24 -3.24 -42.46 -12.11
N SER A 25 -4.13 -41.64 -12.67
CA SER A 25 -4.60 -40.41 -12.02
C SER A 25 -5.32 -40.70 -10.70
N LEU A 26 -6.18 -41.73 -10.68
CA LEU A 26 -6.89 -42.16 -9.48
C LEU A 26 -5.93 -42.66 -8.40
N LEU A 27 -4.90 -43.43 -8.77
CA LEU A 27 -3.88 -43.91 -7.84
C LEU A 27 -3.12 -42.74 -7.22
N VAL A 28 -2.64 -41.78 -8.03
CA VAL A 28 -1.93 -40.58 -7.54
C VAL A 28 -2.82 -39.78 -6.60
N SER A 29 -4.10 -39.61 -6.93
CA SER A 29 -5.04 -38.85 -6.10
C SER A 29 -5.32 -39.53 -4.75
N ILE A 30 -5.44 -40.86 -4.72
CA ILE A 30 -5.61 -41.64 -3.48
C ILE A 30 -4.33 -41.56 -2.63
N THR A 31 -3.16 -41.62 -3.27
CA THR A 31 -1.87 -41.56 -2.57
C THR A 31 -1.65 -40.18 -1.92
N LEU A 32 -2.00 -39.09 -2.62
CA LEU A 32 -1.94 -37.74 -2.07
C LEU A 32 -2.94 -37.54 -0.94
N PHE A 33 -4.18 -38.03 -1.10
CA PHE A 33 -5.23 -37.90 -0.09
C PHE A 33 -4.90 -38.67 1.19
N THR A 34 -4.32 -39.87 1.06
CA THR A 34 -3.86 -40.67 2.20
C THR A 34 -2.64 -40.05 2.87
N ALA A 35 -1.69 -39.47 2.12
CA ALA A 35 -0.55 -38.75 2.67
C ALA A 35 -0.96 -37.52 3.51
N THR A 36 -2.03 -36.81 3.12
CA THR A 36 -2.61 -35.71 3.90
C THR A 36 -3.33 -36.17 5.17
N ILE A 37 -4.00 -37.33 5.15
CA ILE A 37 -4.72 -37.86 6.34
C ILE A 37 -3.74 -38.46 7.37
N PHE A 38 -2.70 -39.15 6.90
CA PHE A 38 -1.73 -39.82 7.77
C PHE A 38 -0.50 -38.99 8.11
N GLY A 39 -0.43 -37.72 7.68
CA GLY A 39 0.59 -36.77 8.15
C GLY A 39 2.04 -37.14 7.80
N VAL A 40 2.26 -37.85 6.69
CA VAL A 40 3.58 -38.44 6.32
C VAL A 40 4.63 -37.39 5.90
N TYR A 41 4.27 -36.10 5.86
CA TYR A 41 5.20 -34.99 5.57
C TYR A 41 5.88 -34.36 6.79
N LEU A 42 5.78 -34.96 7.98
CA LEU A 42 6.65 -34.57 9.10
C LEU A 42 8.02 -35.25 8.95
N SER A 43 8.88 -34.70 8.09
CA SER A 43 10.29 -35.06 8.08
C SER A 43 10.97 -34.51 9.34
N SER A 44 11.30 -35.42 10.24
CA SER A 44 12.33 -35.26 11.27
C SER A 44 13.70 -35.14 10.58
N TYR A 45 14.26 -33.92 10.50
CA TYR A 45 15.68 -33.73 10.30
C TYR A 45 16.10 -32.31 10.71
N GLY A 46 17.17 -32.21 11.51
CA GLY A 46 17.89 -30.96 11.74
C GLY A 46 17.56 -30.24 13.04
N ARG A 47 17.80 -30.92 14.16
CA ARG A 47 18.05 -30.27 15.46
C ARG A 47 19.45 -29.63 15.36
N ASP A 48 19.53 -28.40 14.88
CA ASP A 48 20.71 -27.56 15.10
C ASP A 48 20.28 -26.19 15.62
N GLN A 49 20.88 -25.89 16.77
CA GLN A 49 20.57 -24.84 17.70
C GLN A 49 21.12 -23.51 17.15
N LEU A 50 20.31 -22.77 16.41
CA LEU A 50 20.52 -21.33 16.22
C LEU A 50 19.48 -20.60 17.05
N GLN A 51 19.93 -20.20 18.24
CA GLN A 51 19.27 -19.30 19.14
C GLN A 51 19.11 -17.94 18.45
N PHE A 52 18.10 -17.82 17.60
CA PHE A 52 17.53 -16.53 17.25
C PHE A 52 16.62 -16.16 18.39
N ASP A 53 17.00 -15.10 19.11
CA ASP A 53 16.11 -14.43 20.05
C ASP A 53 14.76 -14.21 19.37
N ILE A 54 13.77 -14.98 19.81
CA ILE A 54 12.37 -14.75 19.50
C ILE A 54 12.05 -13.44 20.19
N MET A 55 12.27 -12.33 19.48
CA MET A 55 11.66 -11.05 19.82
C MET A 55 10.16 -11.27 19.64
N SER A 56 9.53 -11.56 20.78
CA SER A 56 8.09 -11.62 20.95
C SER A 56 7.48 -10.32 20.43
N PHE A 57 6.95 -10.34 19.22
CA PHE A 57 6.17 -9.23 18.67
C PHE A 57 4.70 -9.51 18.97
N ALA A 58 4.31 -9.15 20.19
CA ALA A 58 2.91 -8.99 20.57
C ALA A 58 2.32 -7.74 19.88
N ASP A 59 1.05 -7.87 19.51
CA ASP A 59 0.10 -6.86 19.00
C ASP A 59 0.46 -6.08 17.73
N SER A 60 -0.05 -6.60 16.61
CA SER A 60 -0.16 -5.94 15.30
C SER A 60 -1.42 -5.05 15.21
N GLU A 61 -1.56 -4.05 16.08
CA GLU A 61 -2.71 -3.12 16.05
C GLU A 61 -2.53 -1.89 15.14
N ASP A 62 -1.33 -1.59 14.63
CA ASP A 62 -1.07 -0.33 13.91
C ASP A 62 -0.89 -0.51 12.39
N SER A 63 -1.93 -1.00 11.72
CA SER A 63 -2.05 -0.85 10.26
C SER A 63 -3.02 0.27 9.95
N ASP A 64 -2.54 1.35 9.32
CA ASP A 64 -3.34 2.54 9.02
C ASP A 64 -4.37 2.25 7.90
N GLY A 65 -5.61 2.72 8.05
CA GLY A 65 -6.70 2.51 7.08
C GLY A 65 -7.52 1.23 7.32
N THR A 66 -7.44 0.68 8.54
CA THR A 66 -8.09 -0.58 8.92
C THR A 66 -9.31 -0.35 9.83
N LYS A 67 -9.65 -1.32 10.68
CA LYS A 67 -10.86 -1.32 11.51
C LYS A 67 -10.92 -0.11 12.45
N GLY A 68 -11.90 0.77 12.25
CA GLY A 68 -12.21 1.95 13.06
C GLY A 68 -11.57 3.26 12.58
N ASP A 69 -10.95 3.27 11.40
CA ASP A 69 -10.23 4.45 10.89
C ASP A 69 -11.07 5.40 10.05
N SER A 70 -12.33 5.07 9.74
CA SER A 70 -13.25 5.92 8.95
C SER A 70 -13.30 7.38 9.43
N GLN A 71 -13.43 7.59 10.74
CA GLN A 71 -13.47 8.94 11.33
C GLN A 71 -12.14 9.68 11.20
N ARG A 72 -11.01 8.98 11.31
CA ARG A 72 -9.68 9.57 11.18
C ARG A 72 -9.39 9.94 9.74
N MET A 73 -9.76 9.07 8.79
CA MET A 73 -9.70 9.37 7.36
C MET A 73 -10.50 10.62 7.03
N MET A 74 -11.75 10.72 7.53
CA MET A 74 -12.58 11.90 7.30
C MET A 74 -11.97 13.17 7.91
N ARG A 75 -11.42 13.07 9.14
CA ARG A 75 -10.74 14.18 9.81
C ARG A 75 -9.51 14.67 9.04
N THR A 76 -8.71 13.76 8.49
CA THR A 76 -7.54 14.10 7.68
C THR A 76 -7.99 14.70 6.33
N LEU A 77 -8.96 14.08 5.65
CA LEU A 77 -9.54 14.60 4.41
C LEU A 77 -10.03 16.04 4.58
N GLN A 78 -10.83 16.31 5.62
CA GLN A 78 -11.34 17.65 5.90
C GLN A 78 -10.22 18.67 6.18
N ALA A 79 -9.08 18.23 6.71
CA ALA A 79 -7.94 19.13 6.99
C ALA A 79 -7.14 19.48 5.73
N VAL A 80 -7.10 18.59 4.74
CA VAL A 80 -6.39 18.79 3.47
C VAL A 80 -7.31 19.15 2.31
N TYR A 81 -8.61 19.35 2.57
CA TYR A 81 -9.61 19.54 1.52
C TYR A 81 -9.46 20.90 0.82
N HIS A 82 -9.51 20.88 -0.50
CA HIS A 82 -9.59 22.07 -1.35
C HIS A 82 -10.34 21.72 -2.65
N PRO A 83 -11.22 22.60 -3.16
CA PRO A 83 -12.04 22.30 -4.34
C PRO A 83 -11.25 22.07 -5.63
N ARG A 84 -9.99 22.53 -5.71
CA ARG A 84 -9.11 22.31 -6.87
C ARG A 84 -8.33 20.98 -6.85
N ASN A 85 -8.37 20.25 -5.73
CA ASN A 85 -7.66 18.99 -5.59
C ASN A 85 -8.59 17.81 -5.84
N GLN A 86 -8.00 16.61 -5.92
CA GLN A 86 -8.75 15.36 -6.07
C GLN A 86 -8.37 14.36 -4.99
N TYR A 87 -9.36 13.62 -4.50
CA TYR A 87 -9.19 12.73 -3.36
C TYR A 87 -9.75 11.35 -3.67
N ILE A 88 -8.92 10.33 -3.50
CA ILE A 88 -9.35 8.93 -3.53
C ILE A 88 -9.11 8.30 -2.15
N LEU A 89 -10.20 7.79 -1.58
CA LEU A 89 -10.20 7.10 -0.31
C LEU A 89 -10.25 5.60 -0.54
N HIS A 90 -9.26 4.89 -0.02
CA HIS A 90 -9.26 3.44 0.10
C HIS A 90 -9.48 3.06 1.57
N MET A 91 -10.35 2.08 1.81
CA MET A 91 -10.52 1.46 3.12
C MET A 91 -10.18 -0.01 3.00
N ASP A 92 -9.34 -0.52 3.91
CA ASP A 92 -8.92 -1.93 3.93
C ASP A 92 -10.15 -2.84 4.00
N LEU A 93 -10.10 -3.96 3.27
CA LEU A 93 -11.14 -4.99 3.30
C LEU A 93 -11.36 -5.58 4.71
N GLU A 94 -10.34 -5.53 5.57
CA GLU A 94 -10.43 -5.90 6.98
C GLU A 94 -11.42 -5.01 7.78
N ALA A 95 -11.66 -3.78 7.33
CA ALA A 95 -12.63 -2.90 7.96
C ALA A 95 -14.05 -3.48 7.83
N PRO A 96 -14.86 -3.46 8.91
CA PRO A 96 -16.21 -4.00 8.90
C PRO A 96 -17.05 -3.45 7.74
N PRO A 97 -17.89 -4.27 7.07
CA PRO A 97 -18.70 -3.81 5.94
C PRO A 97 -19.57 -2.58 6.27
N LYS A 98 -20.09 -2.51 7.50
CA LYS A 98 -20.85 -1.35 8.00
C LYS A 98 -20.00 -0.08 8.03
N GLU A 99 -18.74 -0.17 8.42
CA GLU A 99 -17.83 0.98 8.47
C GLU A 99 -17.49 1.49 7.06
N ARG A 100 -17.19 0.57 6.14
CA ARG A 100 -16.93 0.91 4.72
C ARG A 100 -18.13 1.59 4.07
N LEU A 101 -19.33 1.08 4.36
CA LEU A 101 -20.58 1.68 3.91
C LEU A 101 -20.79 3.07 4.53
N ASN A 102 -20.57 3.22 5.83
CA ASN A 102 -20.72 4.49 6.53
C ASN A 102 -19.78 5.57 5.97
N LEU A 103 -18.52 5.24 5.65
CA LEU A 103 -17.61 6.19 5.00
C LEU A 103 -18.17 6.65 3.66
N THR A 104 -18.64 5.71 2.83
CA THR A 104 -19.23 6.01 1.52
C THR A 104 -20.45 6.92 1.65
N ILE A 105 -21.34 6.63 2.60
CA ILE A 105 -22.52 7.47 2.87
C ILE A 105 -22.10 8.85 3.37
N SER A 106 -21.11 8.93 4.26
CA SER A 106 -20.64 10.19 4.82
C SER A 106 -20.06 11.11 3.75
N VAL A 107 -19.27 10.57 2.81
CA VAL A 107 -18.74 11.34 1.68
C VAL A 107 -19.86 11.82 0.76
N LYS A 108 -20.84 10.97 0.45
CA LYS A 108 -21.97 11.33 -0.44
C LYS A 108 -22.91 12.37 0.16
N ASN A 109 -23.08 12.36 1.49
CA ASN A 109 -23.98 13.26 2.19
C ASN A 109 -23.32 14.60 2.56
N ASP A 110 -22.00 14.73 2.41
CA ASP A 110 -21.32 16.00 2.62
C ASP A 110 -21.67 16.96 1.47
N LEU A 111 -22.27 18.10 1.80
CA LEU A 111 -22.74 19.07 0.81
C LEU A 111 -21.60 19.57 -0.09
N THR A 112 -20.42 19.79 0.48
CA THR A 112 -19.27 20.33 -0.25
C THR A 112 -18.71 19.30 -1.22
N PHE A 113 -18.54 18.06 -0.76
CA PHE A 113 -18.00 16.99 -1.60
C PHE A 113 -18.98 16.60 -2.70
N ASN A 114 -20.27 16.65 -2.43
CA ASN A 114 -21.31 16.36 -3.42
C ASN A 114 -21.47 17.48 -4.45
N GLU A 115 -21.22 18.75 -4.08
CA GLU A 115 -21.27 19.87 -5.03
C GLU A 115 -20.05 19.90 -5.97
N VAL A 116 -18.85 19.65 -5.43
CA VAL A 116 -17.59 19.73 -6.20
C VAL A 116 -17.26 18.41 -6.90
N GLU A 117 -17.78 17.28 -6.41
CA GLU A 117 -17.58 15.92 -6.94
C GLU A 117 -16.12 15.47 -7.05
N ASN A 118 -15.23 16.01 -6.20
CA ASN A 118 -13.79 15.75 -6.23
C ASN A 118 -13.28 14.75 -5.17
N VAL A 119 -14.19 14.09 -4.45
CA VAL A 119 -13.87 13.05 -3.45
C VAL A 119 -14.53 11.74 -3.84
N ARG A 120 -13.72 10.68 -3.95
CA ARG A 120 -14.20 9.34 -4.30
C ARG A 120 -13.75 8.29 -3.29
N VAL A 121 -14.67 7.40 -2.92
CA VAL A 121 -14.34 6.17 -2.19
C VAL A 121 -14.18 5.04 -3.21
N MET A 122 -13.07 4.30 -3.15
CA MET A 122 -12.84 3.14 -4.00
C MET A 122 -13.92 2.08 -3.78
N ALA A 123 -14.58 1.66 -4.86
CA ALA A 123 -15.66 0.67 -4.79
C ALA A 123 -15.15 -0.72 -4.33
N GLN A 124 -13.94 -1.08 -4.73
CA GLN A 124 -13.29 -2.30 -4.32
C GLN A 124 -12.37 -2.05 -3.12
N SER A 125 -12.67 -2.70 -2.00
CA SER A 125 -11.79 -2.77 -0.84
C SER A 125 -10.88 -4.00 -0.99
N ASN A 126 -9.57 -3.80 -0.83
CA ASN A 126 -8.56 -4.86 -0.87
C ASN A 126 -7.89 -4.95 0.50
N LEU A 127 -7.34 -6.12 0.83
CA LEU A 127 -6.51 -6.26 2.04
C LEU A 127 -5.20 -5.50 1.85
N VAL A 128 -4.72 -4.85 2.91
CA VAL A 128 -3.47 -4.08 2.89
C VAL A 128 -2.50 -4.65 3.92
N THR A 129 -1.41 -5.23 3.43
CA THR A 129 -0.30 -5.75 4.24
C THR A 129 0.92 -4.85 4.06
N TYR A 130 1.34 -4.16 5.13
CA TYR A 130 2.48 -3.21 5.08
C TYR A 130 3.79 -3.86 4.61
N LYS A 131 4.09 -5.07 5.12
CA LYS A 131 5.29 -5.84 4.74
C LYS A 131 5.22 -6.40 3.32
N GLY A 132 4.04 -6.43 2.71
CA GLY A 132 3.78 -7.10 1.45
C GLY A 132 3.54 -6.14 0.28
N PRO A 133 3.32 -6.69 -0.92
CA PRO A 133 2.99 -5.93 -2.14
C PRO A 133 1.57 -5.39 -2.19
N THR A 134 0.65 -5.85 -1.34
CA THR A 134 -0.77 -5.44 -1.41
C THR A 134 -0.96 -3.93 -1.22
N MET A 135 -0.18 -3.29 -0.36
CA MET A 135 -0.23 -1.83 -0.20
C MET A 135 0.12 -1.09 -1.50
N ILE A 136 1.23 -1.46 -2.16
CA ILE A 136 1.61 -0.82 -3.42
C ILE A 136 0.60 -1.12 -4.54
N ALA A 137 0.01 -2.32 -4.56
CA ALA A 137 -1.06 -2.65 -5.51
C ALA A 137 -2.29 -1.74 -5.32
N CYS A 138 -2.71 -1.49 -4.08
CA CYS A 138 -3.78 -0.54 -3.77
C CYS A 138 -3.42 0.89 -4.17
N THR A 139 -2.19 1.33 -3.90
CA THR A 139 -1.71 2.67 -4.30
C THR A 139 -1.74 2.84 -5.82
N LEU A 140 -1.25 1.86 -6.59
CA LEU A 140 -1.28 1.88 -8.05
C LEU A 140 -2.71 1.86 -8.60
N GLN A 141 -3.63 1.12 -7.96
CA GLN A 141 -5.04 1.13 -8.32
C GLN A 141 -5.68 2.52 -8.08
N ALA A 142 -5.36 3.18 -6.97
CA ALA A 142 -5.83 4.54 -6.69
C ALA A 142 -5.28 5.55 -7.70
N ILE A 143 -3.99 5.47 -8.03
CA ILE A 143 -3.37 6.31 -9.06
C ILE A 143 -4.06 6.10 -10.42
N ALA A 144 -4.33 4.85 -10.81
CA ALA A 144 -5.02 4.56 -12.07
C ALA A 144 -6.42 5.18 -12.14
N LEU A 145 -7.13 5.24 -11.00
CA LEU A 145 -8.43 5.93 -10.90
C LEU A 145 -8.27 7.45 -11.02
N LEU A 146 -7.29 8.06 -10.33
CA LEU A 146 -7.00 9.50 -10.44
C LEU A 146 -6.66 9.92 -11.86
N LEU A 147 -5.85 9.12 -12.57
CA LEU A 147 -5.49 9.38 -13.97
C LEU A 147 -6.69 9.29 -14.92
N LYS A 148 -7.66 8.42 -14.60
CA LYS A 148 -8.89 8.25 -15.37
C LYS A 148 -9.90 9.38 -15.12
N GLU A 149 -9.94 9.91 -13.91
CA GLU A 149 -10.98 10.86 -13.48
C GLU A 149 -10.66 12.31 -13.84
N SER A 150 -9.38 12.66 -13.97
CA SER A 150 -8.99 14.00 -14.39
C SER A 150 -7.63 14.03 -15.03
N LEU A 151 -7.47 15.02 -15.89
CA LEU A 151 -6.21 15.40 -16.52
C LEU A 151 -5.49 16.51 -15.74
N ASN A 152 -6.17 17.17 -14.81
CA ASN A 152 -5.76 18.45 -14.23
C ASN A 152 -5.29 18.30 -12.77
N TRP A 153 -4.17 17.63 -12.56
CA TRP A 153 -3.45 17.62 -11.29
C TRP A 153 -1.96 17.39 -11.51
N ASP A 154 -1.12 17.99 -10.67
CA ASP A 154 0.33 18.02 -10.87
C ASP A 154 1.06 16.94 -10.06
N TRP A 155 0.61 16.69 -8.83
CA TRP A 155 1.23 15.75 -7.90
C TRP A 155 0.24 14.77 -7.28
N PHE A 156 0.69 13.53 -7.14
CA PHE A 156 0.13 12.49 -6.30
C PHE A 156 0.80 12.52 -4.92
N ILE A 157 0.01 12.58 -3.87
CA ILE A 157 0.47 12.52 -2.47
C ILE A 157 -0.27 11.35 -1.81
N ASN A 158 0.46 10.38 -1.25
CA ASN A 158 -0.17 9.36 -0.42
C ASN A 158 -0.22 9.82 1.04
N LEU A 159 -1.35 9.58 1.70
CA LEU A 159 -1.57 9.80 3.13
C LEU A 159 -2.35 8.60 3.70
N SER A 160 -2.20 8.35 4.99
CA SER A 160 -3.00 7.41 5.77
C SER A 160 -3.91 8.12 6.78
N ALA A 161 -4.74 7.34 7.46
CA ALA A 161 -5.53 7.78 8.62
C ALA A 161 -4.68 8.25 9.81
N SER A 162 -3.38 7.94 9.82
CA SER A 162 -2.42 8.34 10.85
C SER A 162 -1.66 9.62 10.55
N ASP A 163 -1.80 10.16 9.33
CA ASP A 163 -1.15 11.39 8.92
C ASP A 163 -2.02 12.61 9.20
N TYR A 164 -1.38 13.75 9.44
CA TYR A 164 -2.05 15.04 9.59
C TYR A 164 -1.19 16.17 9.01
N PRO A 165 -1.79 17.17 8.33
CA PRO A 165 -1.05 18.33 7.85
C PRO A 165 -0.56 19.20 9.02
N LEU A 166 0.62 19.77 8.87
CA LEU A 166 1.26 20.74 9.77
C LEU A 166 1.21 22.18 9.23
N VAL A 167 0.75 22.34 8.00
CA VAL A 167 0.58 23.62 7.29
C VAL A 167 -0.86 23.74 6.80
N THR A 168 -1.31 24.96 6.53
CA THR A 168 -2.63 25.15 5.92
C THR A 168 -2.63 24.65 4.47
N GLN A 169 -3.81 24.39 3.95
CA GLN A 169 -3.96 23.96 2.57
C GLN A 169 -3.56 25.06 1.58
N ASP A 170 -3.76 26.32 1.93
CA ASP A 170 -3.37 27.48 1.11
C ASP A 170 -1.86 27.67 1.11
N ASP A 171 -1.20 27.53 2.26
CA ASP A 171 0.27 27.58 2.34
C ASP A 171 0.91 26.46 1.55
N LEU A 172 0.35 25.24 1.62
CA LEU A 172 0.83 24.11 0.82
C LEU A 172 0.71 24.39 -0.68
N LEU A 173 -0.43 24.92 -1.13
CA LEU A 173 -0.63 25.31 -2.52
C LEU A 173 0.32 26.44 -2.94
N TYR A 174 0.52 27.45 -2.08
CA TYR A 174 1.43 28.56 -2.32
C TYR A 174 2.87 28.06 -2.50
N VAL A 175 3.37 27.25 -1.56
CA VAL A 175 4.72 26.68 -1.63
C VAL A 175 4.89 25.81 -2.86
N LEU A 176 3.97 24.88 -3.12
CA LEU A 176 4.07 24.00 -4.29
C LEU A 176 3.94 24.77 -5.61
N SER A 177 3.20 25.90 -5.64
CA SER A 177 3.12 26.75 -6.84
C SER A 177 4.46 27.40 -7.22
N ASN A 178 5.34 27.59 -6.23
CA ASN A 178 6.68 28.15 -6.41
C ASN A 178 7.76 27.08 -6.69
N VAL A 179 7.41 25.80 -6.61
CA VAL A 179 8.31 24.68 -6.89
C VAL A 179 8.08 24.17 -8.31
N SER A 180 9.15 23.69 -8.96
CA SER A 180 9.02 23.06 -10.27
C SER A 180 8.11 21.82 -10.21
N ARG A 181 7.08 21.80 -11.06
CA ARG A 181 6.12 20.69 -11.23
C ARG A 181 6.73 19.39 -11.72
N ASN A 182 8.01 19.39 -12.05
CA ASN A 182 8.74 18.22 -12.50
C ASN A 182 9.43 17.47 -11.37
N LEU A 183 9.46 18.01 -10.14
CA LEU A 183 10.17 17.39 -9.02
C LEU A 183 9.31 16.36 -8.28
N ASN A 184 9.94 15.22 -7.99
CA ASN A 184 9.38 14.11 -7.21
C ASN A 184 10.07 14.10 -5.84
N PHE A 185 9.31 14.20 -4.76
CA PHE A 185 9.83 14.10 -3.39
C PHE A 185 9.71 12.66 -2.91
N ILE A 186 10.86 11.99 -2.89
CA ILE A 186 10.98 10.58 -2.55
C ILE A 186 12.35 10.36 -1.90
N GLU A 187 12.36 10.21 -0.57
CA GLU A 187 13.56 9.83 0.17
C GLU A 187 14.07 8.49 -0.37
N HIS A 188 15.31 8.44 -0.86
CA HIS A 188 15.80 7.23 -1.51
C HIS A 188 17.27 6.97 -1.18
N THR A 189 17.57 5.72 -0.91
CA THR A 189 18.92 5.21 -0.71
C THR A 189 19.08 3.88 -1.44
N GLN A 190 20.19 3.68 -2.13
CA GLN A 190 20.48 2.39 -2.77
C GLN A 190 20.63 1.29 -1.69
N ILE A 191 20.03 0.12 -1.92
CA ILE A 191 20.04 -0.97 -0.93
C ILE A 191 21.41 -1.67 -0.92
N TYR A 192 22.00 -1.81 0.26
CA TYR A 192 23.22 -2.58 0.49
C TYR A 192 23.11 -3.50 1.73
N GLY A 193 24.06 -4.44 1.83
CA GLY A 193 24.30 -5.22 3.05
C GLY A 193 23.12 -6.06 3.50
N TRP A 194 22.81 -5.99 4.80
CA TRP A 194 21.80 -6.83 5.44
C TRP A 194 20.40 -6.69 4.83
N LYS A 195 20.02 -5.49 4.35
CA LYS A 195 18.72 -5.24 3.73
C LYS A 195 18.51 -6.07 2.46
N LEU A 196 19.55 -6.34 1.67
CA LEU A 196 19.45 -7.22 0.50
C LEU A 196 19.11 -8.65 0.91
N ASN A 197 19.79 -9.16 1.94
CA ASN A 197 19.56 -10.51 2.44
C ASN A 197 18.18 -10.66 3.09
N GLN A 198 17.70 -9.63 3.79
CA GLN A 198 16.43 -9.70 4.52
C GLN A 198 15.21 -9.32 3.67
N ARG A 199 15.33 -8.42 2.68
CA ARG A 199 14.17 -7.93 1.92
C ARG A 199 14.11 -8.41 0.48
N ALA A 200 15.26 -8.45 -0.21
CA ALA A 200 15.33 -8.72 -1.64
C ALA A 200 15.45 -10.22 -1.99
N LYS A 201 16.32 -10.94 -1.26
CA LYS A 201 16.59 -12.36 -1.52
C LYS A 201 15.47 -13.32 -1.09
N PRO A 202 14.71 -13.09 0.00
CA PRO A 202 13.63 -14.01 0.37
C PRO A 202 12.51 -14.00 -0.67
N ILE A 203 11.87 -15.16 -0.83
CA ILE A 203 10.62 -15.27 -1.59
C ILE A 203 9.49 -15.32 -0.56
N ILE A 204 8.56 -14.37 -0.65
CA ILE A 204 7.42 -14.23 0.25
C ILE A 204 6.12 -14.40 -0.52
N ILE A 205 5.08 -14.88 0.16
CA ILE A 205 3.72 -14.92 -0.38
C ILE A 205 2.89 -14.01 0.51
N ASP A 206 2.23 -13.01 -0.07
CA ASP A 206 1.26 -12.17 0.65
C ASP A 206 -0.13 -12.78 0.45
N PRO A 207 -0.72 -13.40 1.49
CA PRO A 207 -2.03 -14.03 1.36
C PRO A 207 -3.13 -13.02 1.05
N GLY A 208 -2.92 -11.72 1.30
CA GLY A 208 -3.85 -10.66 0.96
C GLY A 208 -4.11 -10.50 -0.55
N LEU A 209 -3.26 -11.09 -1.41
CA LEU A 209 -3.49 -11.14 -2.86
C LEU A 209 -4.50 -12.23 -3.28
N TYR A 210 -4.73 -13.24 -2.45
CA TYR A 210 -5.49 -14.45 -2.83
C TYR A 210 -6.64 -14.79 -1.88
N LEU A 211 -6.58 -14.31 -0.64
CA LEU A 211 -7.54 -14.62 0.42
C LEU A 211 -8.36 -13.38 0.78
N SER A 212 -9.51 -13.61 1.42
CA SER A 212 -10.40 -12.55 1.93
C SER A 212 -10.16 -12.19 3.39
N LYS A 213 -9.30 -12.93 4.10
CA LYS A 213 -8.94 -12.68 5.49
C LYS A 213 -7.49 -12.22 5.57
N LYS A 214 -7.25 -11.15 6.33
CA LYS A 214 -5.91 -10.63 6.57
C LYS A 214 -5.07 -11.62 7.38
N SER A 215 -3.82 -11.77 6.99
CA SER A 215 -2.79 -12.51 7.71
C SER A 215 -1.43 -11.92 7.37
N ASP A 216 -0.43 -12.22 8.20
CA ASP A 216 0.95 -11.87 7.89
C ASP A 216 1.44 -12.55 6.60
N ILE A 217 2.51 -11.98 6.03
CA ILE A 217 3.22 -12.57 4.90
C ILE A 217 3.73 -13.97 5.27
N ALA A 218 3.55 -14.92 4.35
CA ALA A 218 4.09 -16.26 4.49
C ALA A 218 5.50 -16.32 3.92
N TRP A 219 6.41 -16.93 4.67
CA TRP A 219 7.80 -17.12 4.28
C TRP A 219 7.95 -18.44 3.54
N THR A 220 8.77 -18.42 2.49
CA THR A 220 9.23 -19.65 1.85
C THR A 220 10.68 -19.94 2.25
N THR A 221 11.09 -21.20 2.19
CA THR A 221 12.48 -21.60 2.42
C THR A 221 13.41 -21.21 1.29
N GLN A 222 12.85 -20.94 0.11
CA GLN A 222 13.59 -20.61 -1.10
C GLN A 222 14.00 -19.14 -1.13
N ARG A 223 15.14 -18.87 -1.77
CA ARG A 223 15.68 -17.53 -1.98
C ARG A 223 16.05 -17.33 -3.43
N ARG A 224 16.01 -16.10 -3.89
CA ARG A 224 16.36 -15.69 -5.26
C ARG A 224 17.69 -14.95 -5.31
N SER A 225 18.30 -14.94 -6.50
CA SER A 225 19.41 -14.05 -6.83
C SER A 225 18.92 -12.59 -6.93
N LEU A 226 19.87 -11.65 -6.83
CA LEU A 226 19.59 -10.24 -7.04
C LEU A 226 19.46 -9.94 -8.55
N PRO A 227 18.65 -8.95 -8.93
CA PRO A 227 18.52 -8.54 -10.32
C PRO A 227 19.84 -7.95 -10.83
N THR A 228 20.16 -8.19 -12.10
CA THR A 228 21.34 -7.64 -12.78
C THR A 228 20.99 -6.48 -13.72
N SER A 229 19.72 -6.35 -14.10
CA SER A 229 19.24 -5.34 -15.05
C SER A 229 18.91 -3.99 -14.42
N PHE A 230 18.79 -3.90 -13.09
CA PHE A 230 18.50 -2.67 -12.37
C PHE A 230 19.08 -2.71 -10.95
N LYS A 231 19.29 -1.53 -10.37
CA LYS A 231 19.75 -1.36 -8.99
C LYS A 231 18.54 -1.23 -8.06
N LEU A 232 18.61 -1.81 -6.87
CA LEU A 232 17.53 -1.73 -5.88
C LEU A 232 17.68 -0.48 -5.01
N PHE A 233 16.58 0.23 -4.79
CA PHE A 233 16.50 1.39 -3.91
C PHE A 233 15.44 1.19 -2.84
N THR A 234 15.61 1.86 -1.71
CA THR A 234 14.65 1.87 -0.59
C THR A 234 14.56 3.26 0.03
N GLY A 235 13.45 3.54 0.70
CA GLY A 235 13.27 4.75 1.49
C GLY A 235 11.91 4.77 2.17
N SER A 236 11.40 5.97 2.45
CA SER A 236 10.08 6.18 3.04
C SER A 236 8.95 5.64 2.15
N ALA A 237 7.92 5.04 2.76
CA ALA A 237 6.72 4.65 2.03
C ALA A 237 5.87 5.86 1.60
N TRP A 238 6.17 7.05 2.13
CA TRP A 238 5.50 8.31 1.81
C TRP A 238 6.25 9.06 0.73
N VAL A 239 5.50 9.50 -0.28
CA VAL A 239 6.03 10.09 -1.49
C VAL A 239 5.11 11.20 -1.99
N ILE A 240 5.72 12.21 -2.61
CA ILE A 240 5.02 13.17 -3.47
C ILE A 240 5.55 12.98 -4.88
N LEU A 241 4.72 12.44 -5.76
CA LEU A 241 5.13 12.02 -7.10
C LEU A 241 4.42 12.87 -8.15
N THR A 242 5.16 13.31 -9.15
CA THR A 242 4.61 14.00 -10.32
C THR A 242 3.65 13.11 -11.09
N ARG A 243 2.65 13.74 -11.71
CA ARG A 243 1.72 13.06 -12.61
C ARG A 243 2.43 12.26 -13.71
N SER A 244 3.41 12.85 -14.37
CA SER A 244 4.16 12.22 -15.47
C SER A 244 4.86 10.94 -15.01
N PHE A 245 5.47 10.95 -13.83
CA PHE A 245 6.14 9.76 -13.28
C PHE A 245 5.14 8.65 -12.94
N VAL A 246 3.98 8.98 -12.39
CA VAL A 246 2.98 7.94 -12.08
C VAL A 246 2.22 7.47 -13.32
N GLU A 247 2.06 8.30 -14.34
CA GLU A 247 1.62 7.88 -15.69
C GLU A 247 2.59 6.86 -16.27
N TYR A 248 3.90 7.10 -16.16
CA TYR A 248 4.92 6.12 -16.54
C TYR A 248 4.76 4.80 -15.79
N CYS A 249 4.54 4.85 -14.47
CA CYS A 249 4.32 3.66 -13.66
C CYS A 249 3.07 2.85 -14.07
N ILE A 250 1.99 3.51 -14.50
CA ILE A 250 0.72 2.87 -14.84
C ILE A 250 0.68 2.42 -16.29
N TRP A 251 1.03 3.29 -17.23
CA TRP A 251 0.98 2.99 -18.67
C TRP A 251 2.17 2.15 -19.12
N GLY A 252 3.35 2.35 -18.53
CA GLY A 252 4.55 1.56 -18.80
C GLY A 252 4.90 1.55 -20.29
N TRP A 253 5.21 2.72 -20.85
CA TRP A 253 5.70 2.81 -22.23
C TRP A 253 7.07 2.13 -22.41
N ASP A 254 7.77 1.85 -21.30
CA ASP A 254 8.84 0.86 -21.20
C ASP A 254 8.43 -0.31 -20.29
N ASN A 255 9.13 -1.43 -20.40
CA ASN A 255 8.92 -2.64 -19.61
C ASN A 255 9.43 -2.55 -18.17
N LEU A 256 10.26 -1.54 -17.86
CA LEU A 256 10.91 -1.42 -16.55
C LEU A 256 9.91 -1.34 -15.38
N PRO A 257 8.86 -0.48 -15.36
CA PRO A 257 7.90 -0.44 -14.25
C PRO A 257 7.18 -1.78 -14.03
N ARG A 258 6.80 -2.46 -15.11
CA ARG A 258 6.13 -3.78 -15.04
C ARG A 258 7.08 -4.86 -14.49
N THR A 259 8.34 -4.84 -14.94
CA THR A 259 9.38 -5.77 -14.48
C THR A 259 9.66 -5.57 -12.99
N ILE A 260 9.80 -4.32 -12.56
CA ILE A 260 10.01 -3.97 -11.15
C ILE A 260 8.76 -4.35 -10.34
N LEU A 261 7.54 -4.09 -10.83
CA LEU A 261 6.31 -4.46 -10.13
C LEU A 261 6.24 -5.97 -9.87
N MET A 262 6.54 -6.77 -10.90
CA MET A 262 6.63 -8.23 -10.77
C MET A 262 7.71 -8.64 -9.75
N TYR A 263 8.87 -7.97 -9.75
CA TYR A 263 9.94 -8.22 -8.79
C TYR A 263 9.51 -7.89 -7.35
N TYR A 264 8.73 -6.81 -7.18
CA TYR A 264 8.24 -6.31 -5.89
C TYR A 264 6.99 -7.04 -5.38
N ALA A 265 6.37 -7.91 -6.18
CA ALA A 265 5.34 -8.85 -5.71
C ALA A 265 5.90 -9.87 -4.68
N ASN A 266 7.22 -10.12 -4.71
CA ASN A 266 7.93 -11.03 -3.80
C ASN A 266 9.09 -10.29 -3.09
N PHE A 267 8.82 -9.09 -2.58
CA PHE A 267 9.80 -8.26 -1.88
C PHE A 267 9.23 -7.82 -0.53
N ILE A 268 10.06 -7.72 0.51
CA ILE A 268 9.59 -7.31 1.84
C ILE A 268 9.63 -5.80 1.97
N SER A 269 8.55 -5.22 2.49
CA SER A 269 8.32 -3.78 2.53
C SER A 269 8.31 -3.17 1.12
N SER A 270 7.54 -3.76 0.19
CA SER A 270 7.45 -3.27 -1.19
C SER A 270 7.10 -1.78 -1.36
N PRO A 271 6.24 -1.18 -0.52
CA PRO A 271 5.95 0.26 -0.58
C PRO A 271 7.20 1.14 -0.38
N GLU A 272 8.15 0.68 0.44
CA GLU A 272 9.42 1.35 0.72
C GLU A 272 10.46 1.16 -0.41
N GLY A 273 10.09 0.65 -1.60
CA GLY A 273 11.09 0.35 -2.63
C GLY A 273 10.62 0.37 -4.09
N TYR A 274 9.33 0.15 -4.38
CA TYR A 274 8.84 0.11 -5.76
C TYR A 274 9.12 1.44 -6.50
N PHE A 275 8.52 2.55 -6.05
CA PHE A 275 8.68 3.86 -6.70
C PHE A 275 10.15 4.31 -6.73
N HIS A 276 10.87 4.08 -5.63
CA HIS A 276 12.31 4.37 -5.50
C HIS A 276 13.13 3.68 -6.59
N THR A 277 12.88 2.40 -6.81
CA THR A 277 13.60 1.61 -7.80
C THR A 277 13.20 1.99 -9.21
N VAL A 278 11.92 2.28 -9.48
CA VAL A 278 11.49 2.75 -10.81
C VAL A 278 12.13 4.11 -11.14
N ILE A 279 12.03 5.08 -10.24
CA ILE A 279 12.50 6.45 -10.51
C ILE A 279 14.02 6.52 -10.68
N CYS A 280 14.78 5.82 -9.83
CA CYS A 280 16.24 5.88 -9.85
C CYS A 280 16.89 5.04 -10.98
N ASN A 281 16.13 4.19 -11.65
CA ASN A 281 16.61 3.42 -12.81
C ASN A 281 16.03 3.93 -14.14
N THR A 282 15.28 5.03 -14.14
CA THR A 282 14.72 5.62 -15.37
C THR A 282 15.40 6.94 -15.67
N GLU A 283 16.10 7.03 -16.80
CA GLU A 283 16.90 8.18 -17.20
C GLU A 283 16.10 9.50 -17.22
N GLU A 284 14.84 9.43 -17.68
CA GLU A 284 13.92 10.57 -17.72
C GLU A 284 13.61 11.16 -16.34
N PHE A 285 13.52 10.32 -15.29
CA PHE A 285 13.04 10.75 -13.97
C PHE A 285 14.13 10.80 -12.90
N GLN A 286 15.27 10.14 -13.07
CA GLN A 286 16.32 10.04 -12.04
C GLN A 286 16.79 11.41 -11.52
N HIS A 287 16.83 12.42 -12.40
CA HIS A 287 17.28 13.79 -12.04
C HIS A 287 16.20 14.63 -11.37
N THR A 288 14.96 14.13 -11.33
CA THR A 288 13.82 14.79 -10.68
C THR A 288 13.55 14.29 -9.27
N ALA A 289 14.24 13.22 -8.84
CA ALA A 289 14.08 12.61 -7.52
C ALA A 289 14.82 13.45 -6.45
N ILE A 290 14.05 14.16 -5.64
CA ILE A 290 14.54 14.86 -4.45
C ILE A 290 14.44 13.92 -3.26
N SER A 291 15.58 13.65 -2.60
CA SER A 291 15.67 12.72 -1.46
C SER A 291 15.12 13.32 -0.17
N HIS A 292 13.81 13.52 -0.10
CA HIS A 292 13.08 13.98 1.07
C HIS A 292 11.63 13.50 0.98
N ASP A 293 11.03 13.03 2.08
CA ASP A 293 9.66 12.49 2.08
C ASP A 293 8.59 13.51 2.53
N LEU A 294 9.03 14.69 3.01
CA LEU A 294 8.17 15.79 3.47
C LEU A 294 7.25 15.40 4.65
N HIS A 295 7.67 14.40 5.43
CA HIS A 295 6.96 13.96 6.63
C HIS A 295 7.85 14.10 7.86
N TYR A 296 7.32 14.69 8.92
CA TYR A 296 7.90 14.54 10.25
C TYR A 296 7.52 13.17 10.81
N ILE A 297 8.51 12.29 10.92
CA ILE A 297 8.36 10.94 11.44
C ILE A 297 9.30 10.76 12.63
N ALA A 298 8.73 10.34 13.76
CA ALA A 298 9.53 10.00 14.92
C ALA A 298 9.71 8.49 15.07
N TRP A 299 10.94 8.06 15.31
CA TRP A 299 11.30 6.65 15.47
C TRP A 299 11.77 6.35 16.89
N ASP A 300 11.53 5.12 17.33
CA ASP A 300 12.20 4.55 18.51
C ASP A 300 13.69 4.31 18.21
N THR A 301 14.52 4.17 19.24
CA THR A 301 15.93 3.78 19.11
C THR A 301 16.17 2.48 19.87
N PRO A 302 16.40 1.34 19.19
CA PRO A 302 16.44 1.16 17.73
C PRO A 302 15.04 1.28 17.07
N PRO A 303 14.98 1.57 15.75
CA PRO A 303 13.71 1.71 15.04
C PRO A 303 12.95 0.38 15.00
N LYS A 304 11.65 0.44 15.30
CA LYS A 304 10.70 -0.68 15.12
C LYS A 304 10.14 -0.69 13.70
N GLN A 305 9.24 -1.63 13.41
CA GLN A 305 8.55 -1.71 12.12
C GLN A 305 7.70 -0.47 11.82
N HIS A 306 7.03 0.07 12.85
CA HIS A 306 6.18 1.25 12.74
C HIS A 306 6.81 2.42 13.51
N PRO A 307 6.65 3.67 13.02
CA PRO A 307 7.10 4.84 13.75
C PRO A 307 6.34 4.98 15.07
N ARG A 308 6.96 5.62 16.06
CA ARG A 308 6.30 5.83 17.35
C ARG A 308 5.15 6.81 17.20
N SER A 309 4.16 6.66 18.06
CA SER A 309 3.07 7.63 18.17
C SER A 309 3.58 8.96 18.70
N LEU A 310 3.14 10.07 18.11
CA LEU A 310 3.55 11.41 18.52
C LEU A 310 2.84 11.85 19.82
N THR A 311 3.59 12.50 20.72
CA THR A 311 3.15 13.00 22.04
C THR A 311 3.40 14.50 22.17
N LEU A 312 2.75 15.23 23.09
CA LEU A 312 2.89 16.71 23.22
C LEU A 312 4.35 17.19 23.32
N LYS A 313 5.23 16.33 23.80
CA LYS A 313 6.68 16.55 23.87
C LYS A 313 7.34 16.72 22.50
N ASP A 314 6.68 16.26 21.44
CA ASP A 314 7.13 16.33 20.06
C ASP A 314 6.64 17.58 19.33
N PHE A 315 5.70 18.34 19.90
CA PHE A 315 5.06 19.46 19.20
C PHE A 315 6.07 20.51 18.71
N SER A 316 7.02 20.92 19.56
CA SER A 316 8.04 21.89 19.17
C SER A 316 8.94 21.37 18.05
N LYS A 317 9.35 20.09 18.11
CA LYS A 317 10.16 19.45 17.08
C LYS A 317 9.41 19.33 15.75
N MET A 318 8.11 19.04 15.84
CA MET A 318 7.21 18.90 14.71
C MET A 318 7.04 20.24 13.96
N ILE A 319 6.74 21.32 14.67
CA ILE A 319 6.63 22.67 14.07
C ILE A 319 7.97 23.14 13.48
N ASN A 320 9.09 22.85 14.17
CA ASN A 320 10.42 23.23 13.70
C ASN A 320 10.99 22.33 12.60
N SER A 321 10.27 21.28 12.18
CA SER A 321 10.76 20.32 11.19
C SER A 321 10.68 20.83 9.74
N SER A 322 9.93 21.91 9.50
CA SER A 322 9.59 22.42 8.17
C SER A 322 8.85 21.41 7.27
N ALA A 323 8.42 20.26 7.79
CA ALA A 323 7.65 19.28 7.05
C ALA A 323 6.18 19.70 6.96
N PRO A 324 5.52 19.56 5.79
CA PRO A 324 4.09 19.84 5.66
C PRO A 324 3.18 18.79 6.29
N PHE A 325 3.68 17.58 6.56
CA PHE A 325 2.91 16.48 7.15
C PHE A 325 3.64 15.85 8.34
N ALA A 326 2.89 15.19 9.22
CA ALA A 326 3.46 14.42 10.33
C ALA A 326 2.71 13.11 10.60
N ARG A 327 3.42 12.15 11.21
CA ARG A 327 2.88 10.88 11.71
C ARG A 327 3.66 10.29 12.88
N SER A 328 3.10 9.40 13.69
CA SER A 328 1.75 8.80 13.63
C SER A 328 0.84 9.34 14.73
N PHE A 329 -0.38 9.76 14.39
CA PHE A 329 -1.39 10.26 15.32
C PHE A 329 -2.46 9.21 15.66
N THR A 330 -2.56 8.78 16.91
CA THR A 330 -3.53 7.76 17.37
C THR A 330 -4.95 8.30 17.58
N ARG A 331 -5.93 7.39 17.77
CA ARG A 331 -7.36 7.69 17.97
C ARG A 331 -7.66 8.58 19.17
N THR A 332 -7.00 8.33 20.30
CA THR A 332 -7.41 8.85 21.62
C THR A 332 -7.13 10.34 21.78
N ILE A 333 -6.42 10.97 20.84
CA ILE A 333 -5.92 12.32 21.04
C ILE A 333 -6.53 13.29 20.02
N GLN A 334 -7.85 13.47 20.12
CA GLN A 334 -8.61 14.57 19.49
C GLN A 334 -8.15 15.97 19.94
N PHE A 335 -7.44 16.08 21.08
CA PHE A 335 -6.87 17.35 21.56
C PHE A 335 -5.75 17.88 20.64
N TRP A 336 -5.07 17.02 19.89
CA TRP A 336 -3.98 17.40 18.98
C TRP A 336 -4.43 18.20 17.79
N THR A 337 -5.46 17.72 17.10
CA THR A 337 -5.95 18.40 15.92
C THR A 337 -6.53 19.75 16.29
N ARG A 338 -7.02 19.94 17.53
CA ARG A 338 -7.37 21.27 18.03
C ARG A 338 -6.15 22.16 18.23
N SER A 339 -5.05 21.65 18.79
CA SER A 339 -3.83 22.44 19.02
C SER A 339 -3.15 22.81 17.69
N ILE A 340 -3.06 21.87 16.75
CA ILE A 340 -2.57 22.12 15.39
C ILE A 340 -3.53 23.05 14.64
N LYS A 341 -4.85 22.84 14.72
CA LYS A 341 -5.83 23.77 14.13
C LYS A 341 -5.77 25.16 14.76
N SER A 342 -5.54 25.27 16.08
CA SER A 342 -5.38 26.56 16.77
C SER A 342 -4.12 27.25 16.27
N TYR A 343 -3.00 26.54 16.20
CA TYR A 343 -1.74 27.06 15.65
C TYR A 343 -1.91 27.54 14.20
N LEU A 344 -2.54 26.72 13.34
CA LEU A 344 -2.82 27.08 11.95
C LEU A 344 -3.80 28.25 11.84
N ALA A 345 -4.84 28.28 12.69
CA ALA A 345 -5.79 29.40 12.72
C ALA A 345 -5.14 30.69 13.25
N GLU A 346 -4.25 30.61 14.24
CA GLU A 346 -3.47 31.75 14.73
C GLU A 346 -2.54 32.30 13.65
N GLN A 347 -1.92 31.44 12.83
CA GLN A 347 -1.15 31.88 11.67
C GLN A 347 -2.02 32.58 10.62
N ILE A 348 -3.22 32.06 10.33
CA ILE A 348 -4.18 32.73 9.42
C ILE A 348 -4.59 34.09 9.97
N VAL A 349 -4.92 34.19 11.26
CA VAL A 349 -5.32 35.46 11.90
C VAL A 349 -4.17 36.48 11.89
N LEU A 350 -2.92 36.04 12.06
CA LEU A 350 -1.75 36.90 11.94
C LEU A 350 -1.55 37.41 10.51
N LEU A 351 -1.83 36.59 9.49
CA LEU A 351 -1.77 37.01 8.08
C LEU A 351 -2.92 37.97 7.72
N GLU A 352 -4.14 37.74 8.22
CA GLU A 352 -5.28 38.65 8.02
C GLU A 352 -5.09 39.99 8.74
N GLY A 353 -4.39 40.02 9.88
CA GLY A 353 -4.03 41.25 10.61
C GLY A 353 -2.90 42.05 9.99
N LEU A 354 -2.11 41.44 9.10
CA LEU A 354 -1.05 42.08 8.30
C LEU A 354 -1.57 42.35 6.89
N GLY A 355 -2.60 43.19 6.78
CA GLY A 355 -3.12 43.65 5.50
C GLY A 355 -2.03 44.37 4.67
N VAL A 356 -1.71 43.81 3.50
CA VAL A 356 -1.16 44.53 2.35
C VAL A 356 -2.29 44.75 1.37
#